data_AF-A0A1U8PVU1-F1
#
_entry.id   AF-A0A1U8PVU1-F1
#
_cell.length_a   1.000
_cell.length_b   1.000
_cell.length_c   1.000
_cell.angle_alpha   90.00
_cell.angle_beta   90.00
_cell.angle_gamma   90.00
#
_symmetry.space_group_name_H-M   'P 1'
#
loop_
_entity.id
_entity.type
_entity.pdbx_description
1 polymer ?
#
loop_
_entity_poly.entity_id
_entity_poly.type
_entity_poly.pdbx_seq_one_letter_code
_entity_poly.pdbx_strand_id
1 'polypeptide(L)'
;MPTTLNPKDALQLFNLKAFHSDTVSKDDFIELSKHVVNYASGLPLALEVLGSFLCGRDAIQWRSAIERLKRDSNKEILDKLRISFDGLEEREKNIFLDIACFFNGEKKDFVIKVLDGCEFFPDIGIDVLVKKSLVKVDEHNKYLKMHDLLQEMGRTIVKEKCVDEPGKRCRLWEERDIHHVLTKNTATKMIESIIIDNKREPNKMLNLSVDTFLKMKKLRLLKVLCLSNCDDLKYLSNELRLLDWTAYPLRYLPSSFQPDNLVALLLPYSHIQQLWKGNRRVSKPDQDTRLHNSIKS
;
A
#
# COMPACT_ATOMS: atom_id res chain seq x y z
N MET A 1 -9.82 -14.64 -3.85
CA MET A 1 -9.68 -13.77 -5.04
C MET A 1 -10.88 -14.02 -5.91
N PRO A 2 -11.40 -12.99 -6.60
CA PRO A 2 -12.35 -13.24 -7.69
C PRO A 2 -11.74 -14.29 -8.62
N THR A 3 -12.54 -15.20 -9.14
CA THR A 3 -12.05 -16.24 -10.05
C THR A 3 -11.42 -15.56 -11.27
N THR A 4 -10.09 -15.55 -11.33
CA THR A 4 -9.34 -14.98 -12.45
C THR A 4 -9.23 -16.01 -13.57
N LEU A 5 -9.45 -15.57 -14.80
CA LEU A 5 -9.27 -16.39 -15.98
C LEU A 5 -7.78 -16.60 -16.28
N ASN A 6 -7.46 -17.76 -16.87
CA ASN A 6 -6.12 -17.94 -17.45
C ASN A 6 -5.92 -16.97 -18.64
N PRO A 7 -4.68 -16.69 -19.05
CA PRO A 7 -4.42 -15.69 -20.09
C PRO A 7 -5.18 -15.91 -21.41
N LYS A 8 -5.41 -17.18 -21.80
CA LYS A 8 -6.13 -17.52 -23.03
C LYS A 8 -7.62 -17.18 -22.91
N ASP A 9 -8.26 -17.62 -21.84
CA ASP A 9 -9.68 -17.38 -21.61
C ASP A 9 -9.96 -15.89 -21.34
N ALA A 10 -9.03 -15.20 -20.67
CA ALA A 10 -9.09 -13.77 -20.44
C ALA A 10 -9.08 -12.98 -21.77
N LEU A 11 -8.16 -13.35 -22.68
CA LEU A 11 -8.08 -12.75 -24.01
C LEU A 11 -9.34 -13.05 -24.84
N GLN A 12 -9.84 -14.29 -24.79
CA GLN A 12 -11.05 -14.67 -25.49
C GLN A 12 -12.28 -13.88 -25.00
N LEU A 13 -12.47 -13.78 -23.68
CA LEU A 13 -13.56 -13.00 -23.09
C LEU A 13 -13.48 -11.53 -23.48
N PHE A 14 -12.29 -10.93 -23.41
CA PHE A 14 -12.09 -9.54 -23.82
C PHE A 14 -12.40 -9.33 -25.30
N ASN A 15 -11.88 -10.18 -26.18
CA ASN A 15 -12.11 -10.06 -27.62
C ASN A 15 -13.60 -10.17 -27.96
N LEU A 16 -14.31 -11.09 -27.32
CA LEU A 16 -15.75 -11.27 -27.52
C LEU A 16 -16.52 -9.99 -27.19
N LYS A 17 -16.09 -9.25 -26.16
CA LYS A 17 -16.75 -8.01 -25.71
C LYS A 17 -16.32 -6.78 -26.53
N ALA A 18 -15.08 -6.75 -27.01
CA ALA A 18 -14.52 -5.63 -27.75
C ALA A 18 -14.78 -5.69 -29.27
N PHE A 19 -14.88 -6.89 -29.85
CA PHE A 19 -14.98 -7.12 -31.29
C PHE A 19 -16.21 -7.94 -31.71
N HIS A 20 -16.99 -8.47 -30.76
CA HIS A 20 -18.05 -9.46 -31.03
C HIS A 20 -17.53 -10.72 -31.75
N SER A 21 -16.23 -11.01 -31.58
CA SER A 21 -15.50 -12.12 -32.20
C SER A 21 -14.47 -12.64 -31.20
N ASP A 22 -14.17 -13.94 -31.24
CA ASP A 22 -13.11 -14.55 -30.45
C ASP A 22 -11.71 -14.26 -31.00
N THR A 23 -11.62 -13.86 -32.27
CA THR A 23 -10.37 -13.60 -33.00
C THR A 23 -10.25 -12.14 -33.45
N VAL A 24 -9.03 -11.62 -33.40
CA VAL A 24 -8.66 -10.26 -33.84
C VAL A 24 -7.85 -10.38 -35.13
N SER A 25 -8.29 -9.70 -36.18
CA SER A 25 -7.69 -9.81 -37.53
C SER A 25 -6.58 -8.78 -37.83
N LYS A 26 -6.36 -7.81 -36.94
CA LYS A 26 -5.41 -6.70 -37.15
C LYS A 26 -4.33 -6.69 -36.07
N ASP A 27 -3.06 -6.70 -36.48
CA ASP A 27 -1.90 -6.79 -35.58
C ASP A 27 -1.87 -5.70 -34.50
N ASP A 28 -2.23 -4.46 -34.83
CA ASP A 28 -2.31 -3.36 -33.86
C ASP A 28 -3.25 -3.66 -32.70
N PHE A 29 -4.40 -4.28 -32.98
CA PHE A 29 -5.38 -4.60 -31.95
C PHE A 29 -4.99 -5.83 -31.13
N ILE A 30 -4.18 -6.75 -31.68
CA ILE A 30 -3.67 -7.90 -30.92
C ILE A 30 -2.80 -7.42 -29.75
N GLU A 31 -1.86 -6.52 -30.03
CA GLU A 31 -0.98 -5.97 -28.98
C GLU A 31 -1.75 -5.11 -27.97
N LEU A 32 -2.71 -4.30 -28.42
CA LEU A 32 -3.54 -3.51 -27.51
C LEU A 32 -4.44 -4.38 -26.63
N SER A 33 -4.98 -5.47 -27.16
CA SER A 33 -5.79 -6.43 -26.40
C SER A 33 -4.97 -7.08 -25.28
N LYS A 34 -3.71 -7.48 -25.56
CA LYS A 34 -2.80 -8.00 -24.54
C LYS A 34 -2.57 -6.99 -23.42
N HIS A 35 -2.38 -5.71 -23.74
CA HIS A 35 -2.22 -4.66 -22.72
C HIS A 35 -3.43 -4.54 -21.81
N VAL A 36 -4.64 -4.57 -22.38
CA VAL A 36 -5.89 -4.48 -21.60
C VAL A 36 -6.09 -5.71 -20.73
N VAL A 37 -5.85 -6.91 -21.28
CA VAL A 37 -5.95 -8.17 -20.53
C VAL A 37 -4.95 -8.22 -19.37
N ASN A 38 -3.73 -7.74 -19.59
CA ASN A 38 -2.72 -7.63 -18.54
C ASN A 38 -3.17 -6.67 -17.43
N TYR A 39 -3.74 -5.51 -17.78
CA TYR A 39 -4.31 -4.58 -16.80
C TYR A 39 -5.45 -5.21 -16.00
N ALA A 40 -6.37 -5.92 -16.66
CA ALA A 40 -7.46 -6.61 -15.98
C ALA A 40 -7.00 -7.80 -15.12
N SER A 41 -5.79 -8.32 -15.36
CA SER A 41 -5.17 -9.45 -14.65
C SER A 41 -6.10 -10.66 -14.50
N GLY A 42 -6.86 -10.94 -15.57
CA GLY A 42 -7.79 -12.07 -15.64
C GLY A 42 -9.11 -11.86 -14.90
N LEU A 43 -9.38 -10.70 -14.30
CA LEU A 43 -10.66 -10.42 -13.65
C LEU A 43 -11.79 -10.32 -14.69
N PRO A 44 -12.78 -11.26 -14.72
CA PRO A 44 -13.81 -11.28 -15.76
C PRO A 44 -14.56 -9.97 -15.88
N LEU A 45 -14.97 -9.40 -14.74
CA LEU A 45 -15.72 -8.14 -14.70
C LEU A 45 -14.95 -6.98 -15.34
N ALA A 46 -13.64 -6.88 -15.09
CA ALA A 46 -12.82 -5.84 -15.71
C ALA A 46 -12.67 -6.05 -17.21
N LEU A 47 -12.51 -7.30 -17.66
CA LEU A 47 -12.42 -7.64 -19.09
C LEU A 47 -13.71 -7.27 -19.82
N GLU A 48 -14.88 -7.52 -19.23
CA GLU A 48 -16.17 -7.15 -19.82
C GLU A 48 -16.36 -5.64 -19.92
N VAL A 49 -16.11 -4.90 -18.83
CA VAL A 49 -16.25 -3.43 -18.81
C VAL A 49 -15.29 -2.79 -19.82
N LEU A 50 -14.04 -3.23 -19.85
CA LEU A 50 -13.03 -2.68 -20.78
C LEU A 50 -13.35 -3.05 -22.23
N GLY A 51 -13.78 -4.27 -22.49
CA GLY A 51 -14.18 -4.70 -23.83
C GLY A 51 -15.34 -3.87 -24.36
N SER A 52 -16.40 -3.70 -23.57
CA SER A 52 -17.54 -2.85 -23.94
C SER A 52 -17.15 -1.37 -24.11
N PHE A 53 -16.27 -0.83 -23.27
CA PHE A 53 -15.80 0.56 -23.37
C PHE A 53 -14.99 0.83 -24.66
N LEU A 54 -14.23 -0.17 -25.12
CA LEU A 54 -13.35 -0.08 -26.29
C LEU A 54 -14.02 -0.51 -27.60
N CYS A 55 -15.19 -1.16 -27.53
CA CYS A 55 -15.93 -1.62 -28.69
C CYS A 55 -16.25 -0.47 -29.67
N GLY A 56 -16.00 -0.71 -30.97
CA GLY A 56 -16.26 0.24 -32.04
C GLY A 56 -15.27 1.41 -32.17
N ARG A 57 -14.21 1.46 -31.36
CA ARG A 57 -13.18 2.50 -31.41
C ARG A 57 -12.00 2.11 -32.30
N ASP A 58 -11.30 3.10 -32.85
CA ASP A 58 -10.09 2.88 -33.64
C ASP A 58 -8.83 2.66 -32.74
N ALA A 59 -7.73 2.23 -33.35
CA ALA A 59 -6.49 1.91 -32.63
C ALA A 59 -5.86 3.12 -31.91
N ILE A 60 -6.04 4.35 -32.43
CA ILE A 60 -5.52 5.58 -31.80
C ILE A 60 -6.32 5.87 -30.53
N GLN A 61 -7.64 5.76 -30.62
CA GLN A 61 -8.54 5.90 -29.48
C GLN A 61 -8.29 4.82 -28.41
N TRP A 62 -8.00 3.58 -28.80
CA TRP A 62 -7.59 2.52 -27.87
C TRP A 62 -6.30 2.87 -27.13
N ARG A 63 -5.26 3.31 -27.85
CA ARG A 63 -3.99 3.74 -27.22
C ARG A 63 -4.24 4.86 -26.21
N SER A 64 -5.02 5.88 -26.60
CA SER A 64 -5.39 6.99 -25.70
C SER A 64 -6.18 6.51 -24.47
N ALA A 65 -7.16 5.63 -24.67
CA ALA A 65 -7.95 5.04 -23.59
C ALA A 65 -7.09 4.23 -22.60
N ILE A 66 -6.20 3.39 -23.10
CA ILE A 66 -5.28 2.58 -22.29
C ILE A 66 -4.34 3.49 -21.49
N GLU A 67 -3.79 4.53 -22.09
CA GLU A 67 -2.96 5.50 -21.38
C GLU A 67 -3.74 6.27 -20.30
N ARG A 68 -5.01 6.58 -20.55
CA ARG A 68 -5.89 7.17 -19.52
C ARG A 68 -6.18 6.19 -18.39
N LEU A 69 -6.42 4.91 -18.68
CA LEU A 69 -6.66 3.86 -17.68
C LEU A 69 -5.47 3.69 -16.74
N LYS A 70 -4.25 3.74 -17.28
CA LYS A 70 -3.00 3.70 -16.48
C LYS A 70 -2.83 4.91 -15.56
N ARG A 71 -3.47 6.04 -15.85
CA ARG A 71 -3.32 7.30 -15.10
C ARG A 71 -4.44 7.55 -14.10
N ASP A 72 -5.69 7.45 -14.56
CA ASP A 72 -6.85 8.01 -13.84
C ASP A 72 -7.76 6.95 -13.23
N SER A 73 -7.37 5.67 -13.31
CA SER A 73 -8.16 4.50 -12.90
C SER A 73 -9.50 4.37 -13.63
N ASN A 74 -9.97 3.15 -13.88
CA ASN A 74 -11.32 3.00 -14.43
C ASN A 74 -12.38 3.10 -13.33
N LYS A 75 -12.98 4.29 -13.16
CA LYS A 75 -14.03 4.52 -12.16
C LYS A 75 -15.15 3.47 -12.21
N GLU A 76 -15.61 3.08 -13.40
CA GLU A 76 -16.70 2.09 -13.50
C GLU A 76 -16.32 0.72 -12.92
N ILE A 77 -15.08 0.27 -13.16
CA ILE A 77 -14.57 -1.00 -12.61
C ILE A 77 -14.41 -0.87 -11.09
N LEU A 78 -13.80 0.24 -10.63
CA LEU A 78 -13.57 0.46 -9.21
C LEU A 78 -14.89 0.59 -8.44
N ASP A 79 -15.90 1.24 -8.99
CA ASP A 79 -17.22 1.40 -8.38
C ASP A 79 -17.93 0.04 -8.22
N LYS A 80 -17.83 -0.84 -9.24
CA LYS A 80 -18.38 -2.20 -9.14
C LYS A 80 -17.63 -3.04 -8.11
N LEU A 81 -16.30 -2.93 -8.04
CA LEU A 81 -15.50 -3.62 -7.02
C LEU A 81 -15.81 -3.10 -5.61
N ARG A 82 -16.06 -1.80 -5.47
CA ARG A 82 -16.27 -1.09 -4.21
C ARG A 82 -17.48 -1.59 -3.44
N ILE A 83 -18.49 -2.15 -4.10
CA ILE A 83 -19.65 -2.77 -3.45
C ILE A 83 -19.22 -3.79 -2.37
N SER A 84 -18.20 -4.60 -2.68
CA SER A 84 -17.68 -5.61 -1.74
C SER A 84 -16.95 -4.99 -0.54
N PHE A 85 -16.30 -3.84 -0.73
CA PHE A 85 -15.67 -3.05 0.32
C PHE A 85 -16.70 -2.31 1.19
N ASP A 86 -17.73 -1.74 0.59
CA ASP A 86 -18.74 -0.96 1.31
C ASP A 86 -19.52 -1.83 2.31
N GLY A 87 -19.68 -3.13 2.00
CA GLY A 87 -20.26 -4.14 2.89
C GLY A 87 -19.32 -4.70 3.98
N LEU A 88 -18.15 -4.11 4.20
CA LEU A 88 -17.25 -4.43 5.32
C LEU A 88 -17.55 -3.58 6.56
N GLU A 89 -17.25 -4.13 7.73
CA GLU A 89 -17.23 -3.37 8.98
C GLU A 89 -16.05 -2.40 9.04
N GLU A 90 -16.09 -1.41 9.94
CA GLU A 90 -15.09 -0.34 9.99
C GLU A 90 -13.67 -0.85 10.23
N ARG A 91 -13.49 -1.86 11.09
CA ARG A 91 -12.18 -2.46 11.35
C ARG A 91 -11.66 -3.22 10.13
N GLU A 92 -12.52 -3.98 9.49
CA GLU A 92 -12.19 -4.72 8.25
C GLU A 92 -11.83 -3.78 7.11
N LYS A 93 -12.54 -2.64 6.98
CA LYS A 93 -12.19 -1.57 6.03
C LYS A 93 -10.79 -1.04 6.32
N ASN A 94 -10.44 -0.82 7.58
CA ASN A 94 -9.10 -0.36 7.94
C ASN A 94 -8.01 -1.40 7.66
N ILE A 95 -8.25 -2.68 7.94
CA ILE A 95 -7.35 -3.79 7.57
C ILE A 95 -7.17 -3.84 6.05
N PHE A 96 -8.27 -3.77 5.29
CA PHE A 96 -8.23 -3.77 3.82
C PHE A 96 -7.36 -2.62 3.28
N LEU A 97 -7.59 -1.40 3.77
CA LEU A 97 -6.82 -0.22 3.34
C LEU A 97 -5.34 -0.30 3.76
N ASP A 98 -5.04 -0.86 4.94
CA ASP A 98 -3.66 -1.11 5.36
C ASP A 98 -2.96 -2.12 4.44
N ILE A 99 -3.64 -3.19 4.04
CA ILE A 99 -3.08 -4.15 3.08
C ILE A 99 -2.88 -3.47 1.72
N ALA A 100 -3.87 -2.75 1.20
CA ALA A 100 -3.78 -2.06 -0.08
C ALA A 100 -2.63 -1.04 -0.12
N CYS A 101 -2.43 -0.27 0.94
CA CYS A 101 -1.44 0.79 0.97
C CYS A 101 -0.06 0.34 1.47
N PHE A 102 0.02 -0.62 2.41
CA PHE A 102 1.24 -0.95 3.15
C PHE A 102 1.70 -2.40 3.11
N PHE A 103 0.78 -3.36 3.06
CA PHE A 103 1.09 -4.76 3.33
C PHE A 103 0.81 -5.74 2.18
N ASN A 104 0.47 -5.26 0.98
CA ASN A 104 0.32 -6.14 -0.17
C ASN A 104 1.66 -6.83 -0.49
N GLY A 105 1.67 -8.17 -0.47
CA GLY A 105 2.86 -8.99 -0.67
C GLY A 105 3.66 -9.30 0.58
N GLU A 106 3.27 -8.78 1.75
CA GLU A 106 3.97 -9.00 3.02
C GLU A 106 3.61 -10.35 3.66
N LYS A 107 4.48 -10.81 4.57
CA LYS A 107 4.27 -12.07 5.31
C LYS A 107 3.02 -11.95 6.19
N LYS A 108 2.09 -12.90 6.04
CA LYS A 108 0.82 -12.94 6.78
C LYS A 108 1.02 -12.81 8.29
N ASP A 109 1.91 -13.62 8.87
CA ASP A 109 2.15 -13.61 10.32
C ASP A 109 2.71 -12.28 10.82
N PHE A 110 3.51 -11.60 9.99
CA PHE A 110 4.03 -10.27 10.33
C PHE A 110 2.91 -9.23 10.31
N VAL A 111 2.06 -9.27 9.28
CA VAL A 111 0.92 -8.36 9.15
C VAL A 111 -0.08 -8.57 10.29
N ILE A 112 -0.39 -9.82 10.64
CA ILE A 112 -1.25 -10.15 11.80
C ILE A 112 -0.68 -9.50 13.07
N LYS A 113 0.59 -9.72 13.39
CA LYS A 113 1.19 -9.13 14.61
C LYS A 113 1.09 -7.60 14.65
N VAL A 114 1.41 -6.92 13.55
CA VAL A 114 1.38 -5.45 13.49
C VAL A 114 -0.05 -4.91 13.63
N LEU A 115 -1.02 -5.54 12.95
CA LEU A 115 -2.43 -5.11 13.00
C LEU A 115 -3.11 -5.48 14.32
N ASP A 116 -2.66 -6.54 14.99
CA ASP A 116 -3.13 -6.92 16.32
C ASP A 116 -2.74 -5.86 17.36
N GLY A 117 -1.50 -5.36 17.30
CA GLY A 117 -1.09 -4.21 18.08
C GLY A 117 -1.90 -2.93 17.79
N CYS A 118 -2.52 -2.82 16.60
CA CYS A 118 -3.45 -1.73 16.28
C CYS A 118 -4.87 -1.95 16.84
N GLU A 119 -5.12 -3.04 17.57
CA GLU A 119 -6.43 -3.46 18.09
C GLU A 119 -7.47 -3.69 16.98
N PHE A 120 -7.02 -4.15 15.81
CA PHE A 120 -7.89 -4.38 14.65
C PHE A 120 -8.49 -5.78 14.59
N PHE A 121 -8.13 -6.70 15.48
CA PHE A 121 -8.57 -8.11 15.48
C PHE A 121 -8.29 -8.79 14.11
N PRO A 122 -7.01 -8.84 13.69
CA PRO A 122 -6.66 -9.22 12.32
C PRO A 122 -6.97 -10.68 11.97
N ASP A 123 -7.06 -11.60 12.93
CA ASP A 123 -7.39 -13.00 12.65
C ASP A 123 -8.78 -13.13 12.00
N ILE A 124 -9.80 -12.54 12.63
CA ILE A 124 -11.16 -12.51 12.06
C ILE A 124 -11.25 -11.57 10.87
N GLY A 125 -10.61 -10.39 10.94
CA GLY A 125 -10.69 -9.41 9.87
C GLY A 125 -10.10 -9.92 8.55
N ILE A 126 -8.92 -10.56 8.58
CA ILE A 126 -8.30 -11.14 7.40
C ILE A 126 -9.11 -12.33 6.88
N ASP A 127 -9.65 -13.18 7.75
CA ASP A 127 -10.54 -14.28 7.34
C ASP A 127 -11.76 -13.76 6.56
N VAL A 128 -12.41 -12.69 7.04
CA VAL A 128 -13.52 -12.05 6.34
C VAL A 128 -13.10 -11.52 4.96
N LEU A 129 -11.95 -10.85 4.87
CA LEU A 129 -11.43 -10.37 3.58
C LEU A 129 -11.13 -11.51 2.61
N VAL A 130 -10.63 -12.66 3.10
CA VAL A 130 -10.38 -13.86 2.30
C VAL A 130 -11.69 -14.47 1.81
N LYS A 131 -12.69 -14.65 2.70
CA LYS A 131 -14.02 -15.18 2.35
C LYS A 131 -14.76 -14.30 1.34
N LYS A 132 -14.62 -12.98 1.44
CA LYS A 132 -15.14 -12.00 0.47
C LYS A 132 -14.25 -11.85 -0.77
N SER A 133 -13.18 -12.64 -0.88
CA SER A 133 -12.25 -12.63 -2.03
C SER A 133 -11.51 -11.32 -2.26
N LEU A 134 -11.44 -10.44 -1.26
CA LEU A 134 -10.74 -9.15 -1.30
C LEU A 134 -9.22 -9.28 -1.09
N VAL A 135 -8.80 -10.35 -0.41
CA VAL A 135 -7.40 -10.72 -0.18
C VAL A 135 -7.25 -12.23 -0.38
N LYS A 136 -6.05 -12.70 -0.69
CA LYS A 136 -5.68 -14.12 -0.72
C LYS A 136 -4.41 -14.31 0.09
N VAL A 137 -4.26 -15.49 0.68
CA VAL A 137 -2.96 -15.98 1.13
C VAL A 137 -2.39 -16.88 0.03
N ASP A 138 -1.11 -16.74 -0.27
CA ASP A 138 -0.43 -17.59 -1.25
C ASP A 138 -0.57 -19.09 -0.93
N GLU A 139 -0.17 -19.95 -1.86
CA GLU A 139 -0.37 -21.41 -1.77
C GLU A 139 0.35 -22.04 -0.58
N HIS A 140 1.35 -21.36 -0.02
CA HIS A 140 2.06 -21.79 1.17
C HIS A 140 1.49 -21.20 2.47
N ASN A 141 0.40 -20.43 2.41
CA ASN A 141 -0.22 -19.72 3.53
C ASN A 141 0.76 -18.75 4.24
N LYS A 142 1.73 -18.19 3.52
CA LYS A 142 2.82 -17.35 4.04
C LYS A 142 2.66 -15.87 3.73
N TYR A 143 2.13 -15.49 2.57
CA TYR A 143 2.10 -14.11 2.11
C TYR A 143 0.69 -13.64 1.78
N LEU A 144 0.34 -12.44 2.22
CA LEU A 144 -0.89 -11.78 1.78
C LEU A 144 -0.71 -11.23 0.37
N LYS A 145 -1.71 -11.46 -0.47
CA LYS A 145 -1.78 -10.95 -1.84
C LYS A 145 -3.13 -10.26 -2.04
N MET A 146 -3.10 -9.04 -2.55
CA MET A 146 -4.24 -8.27 -3.01
C MET A 146 -4.12 -8.12 -4.53
N HIS A 147 -5.21 -8.37 -5.26
CA HIS A 147 -5.25 -8.19 -6.71
C HIS A 147 -5.02 -6.72 -7.06
N ASP A 148 -4.34 -6.44 -8.16
CA ASP A 148 -3.93 -5.08 -8.53
C ASP A 148 -5.12 -4.11 -8.59
N LEU A 149 -6.24 -4.49 -9.22
CA LEU A 149 -7.47 -3.68 -9.24
C LEU A 149 -8.11 -3.47 -7.85
N LEU A 150 -7.99 -4.43 -6.92
CA LEU A 150 -8.48 -4.27 -5.54
C LEU A 150 -7.56 -3.34 -4.74
N GLN A 151 -6.25 -3.44 -4.96
CA GLN A 151 -5.27 -2.53 -4.38
C GLN A 151 -5.48 -1.11 -4.93
N GLU A 152 -5.70 -0.97 -6.24
CA GLU A 152 -6.02 0.28 -6.90
C GLU A 152 -7.30 0.90 -6.31
N MET A 153 -8.37 0.11 -6.18
CA MET A 153 -9.61 0.54 -5.52
C MET A 153 -9.36 1.08 -4.09
N GLY A 154 -8.65 0.33 -3.24
CA GLY A 154 -8.34 0.76 -1.87
C GLY A 154 -7.54 2.06 -1.82
N ARG A 155 -6.55 2.19 -2.72
CA ARG A 155 -5.74 3.40 -2.86
C ARG A 155 -6.56 4.60 -3.36
N THR A 156 -7.48 4.39 -4.28
CA THR A 156 -8.40 5.43 -4.75
C THR A 156 -9.32 5.91 -3.62
N ILE A 157 -9.89 5.00 -2.81
CA ILE A 157 -10.69 5.36 -1.64
C ILE A 157 -9.94 6.29 -0.67
N VAL A 158 -8.64 6.05 -0.45
CA VAL A 158 -7.82 6.94 0.40
C VAL A 158 -7.58 8.29 -0.27
N LYS A 159 -7.31 8.32 -1.58
CA LYS A 159 -7.10 9.57 -2.33
C LYS A 159 -8.37 10.43 -2.36
N GLU A 160 -9.54 9.82 -2.49
CA GLU A 160 -10.85 10.49 -2.49
C GLU A 160 -11.16 11.23 -1.19
N LYS A 161 -10.57 10.83 -0.05
CA LYS A 161 -10.76 11.53 1.22
C LYS A 161 -10.28 12.98 1.18
N CYS A 162 -9.25 13.28 0.40
CA CYS A 162 -8.82 14.65 0.14
C CYS A 162 -7.96 14.68 -1.13
N VAL A 163 -8.56 15.07 -2.26
CA VAL A 163 -7.88 15.04 -3.56
C VAL A 163 -6.72 16.05 -3.61
N ASP A 164 -6.94 17.28 -3.15
CA ASP A 164 -5.99 18.37 -3.34
C ASP A 164 -4.89 18.46 -2.27
N GLU A 165 -5.14 17.92 -1.07
CA GLU A 165 -4.21 18.00 0.05
C GLU A 165 -3.88 16.60 0.60
N PRO A 166 -2.78 15.97 0.13
CA PRO A 166 -2.38 14.65 0.60
C PRO A 166 -2.10 14.61 2.10
N GLY A 167 -1.66 15.72 2.72
CA GLY A 167 -1.37 15.78 4.14
C GLY A 167 -2.58 15.54 5.06
N LYS A 168 -3.80 15.60 4.51
CA LYS A 168 -5.07 15.33 5.21
C LYS A 168 -5.57 13.88 5.03
N ARG A 169 -4.87 13.05 4.25
CA ARG A 169 -5.20 11.64 4.07
C ARG A 169 -4.61 10.80 5.19
N CYS A 170 -5.23 9.66 5.49
CA CYS A 170 -4.79 8.78 6.57
C CYS A 170 -3.60 7.87 6.20
N ARG A 171 -3.42 7.58 4.90
CA ARG A 171 -2.37 6.67 4.41
C ARG A 171 -1.66 7.32 3.24
N LEU A 172 -0.32 7.27 3.24
CA LEU A 172 0.51 7.84 2.18
C LEU A 172 1.55 6.81 1.71
N TRP A 173 1.61 6.59 0.40
CA TRP A 173 2.55 5.66 -0.25
C TRP A 173 3.05 6.17 -1.61
N GLU A 174 2.40 7.19 -2.18
CA GLU A 174 2.73 7.72 -3.51
C GLU A 174 3.86 8.75 -3.41
N GLU A 175 4.99 8.48 -4.08
CA GLU A 175 6.21 9.28 -3.97
C GLU A 175 5.96 10.79 -4.17
N ARG A 176 5.12 11.17 -5.14
CA ARG A 176 4.78 12.57 -5.42
C ARG A 176 4.05 13.24 -4.25
N ASP A 177 3.10 12.53 -3.65
CA ASP A 177 2.31 13.03 -2.53
C ASP A 177 3.16 13.16 -1.27
N ILE A 178 4.03 12.17 -1.03
CA ILE A 178 4.97 12.19 0.10
C ILE A 178 5.95 13.35 -0.06
N HIS A 179 6.55 13.53 -1.24
CA HIS A 179 7.45 14.64 -1.49
C HIS A 179 6.75 15.98 -1.26
N HIS A 180 5.50 16.14 -1.71
CA HIS A 180 4.70 17.33 -1.43
C HIS A 180 4.54 17.55 0.08
N VAL A 181 4.06 16.54 0.81
CA VAL A 181 3.81 16.62 2.26
C VAL A 181 5.08 16.94 3.06
N LEU A 182 6.20 16.30 2.71
CA LEU A 182 7.48 16.49 3.40
C LEU A 182 8.09 17.86 3.11
N THR A 183 8.12 18.31 1.85
CA THR A 183 8.78 19.56 1.45
C THR A 183 7.93 20.80 1.70
N LYS A 184 6.60 20.70 1.61
CA LYS A 184 5.67 21.80 1.90
C LYS A 184 5.19 21.79 3.36
N ASN A 185 5.59 20.78 4.15
CA ASN A 185 5.22 20.64 5.56
C ASN A 185 3.69 20.69 5.77
N THR A 186 2.92 20.03 4.89
CA THR A 186 1.45 19.99 4.95
C THR A 186 0.91 18.80 5.75
N ALA A 187 1.79 18.00 6.36
CA ALA A 187 1.40 16.87 7.20
C ALA A 187 0.45 17.30 8.32
N THR A 188 -0.50 16.42 8.63
CA THR A 188 -1.46 16.64 9.72
C THR A 188 -1.54 15.41 10.63
N LYS A 189 -2.25 15.57 11.75
CA LYS A 189 -2.56 14.47 12.68
C LYS A 189 -3.39 13.35 12.05
N MET A 190 -3.92 13.53 10.84
CA MET A 190 -4.71 12.51 10.14
C MET A 190 -3.85 11.38 9.60
N ILE A 191 -2.57 11.63 9.33
CA ILE A 191 -1.65 10.62 8.78
C ILE A 191 -1.41 9.57 9.85
N GLU A 192 -1.86 8.35 9.58
CA GLU A 192 -1.68 7.16 10.40
C GLU A 192 -0.60 6.24 9.84
N SER A 193 -0.40 6.26 8.52
CA SER A 193 0.65 5.46 7.89
C SER A 193 1.36 6.21 6.75
N ILE A 194 2.70 6.12 6.73
CA ILE A 194 3.53 6.67 5.65
C ILE A 194 4.65 5.71 5.21
N ILE A 195 4.76 5.46 3.90
CA ILE A 195 5.92 4.80 3.27
C ILE A 195 6.70 5.90 2.58
N ILE A 196 7.88 6.25 3.06
CA ILE A 196 8.79 7.17 2.41
C ILE A 196 9.75 6.35 1.57
N ASP A 197 9.69 6.55 0.26
CA ASP A 197 10.56 5.89 -0.71
C ASP A 197 10.93 6.91 -1.80
N ASN A 198 12.11 6.77 -2.39
CA ASN A 198 12.66 7.67 -3.40
C ASN A 198 13.06 6.88 -4.65
N LYS A 199 12.08 6.18 -5.24
CA LYS A 199 12.33 5.23 -6.34
C LYS A 199 12.88 5.92 -7.58
N ARG A 200 12.52 7.18 -7.84
CA ARG A 200 13.03 7.95 -9.00
C ARG A 200 14.49 8.36 -8.86
N GLU A 201 14.95 8.61 -7.64
CA GLU A 201 16.32 9.05 -7.35
C GLU A 201 16.93 8.23 -6.19
N PRO A 202 17.15 6.90 -6.34
CA PRO A 202 17.47 6.01 -5.22
C PRO A 202 18.79 6.34 -4.51
N ASN A 203 19.73 6.95 -5.23
CA ASN A 203 21.03 7.37 -4.69
C ASN A 203 21.02 8.77 -4.08
N LYS A 204 19.90 9.50 -4.18
CA LYS A 204 19.78 10.85 -3.65
C LYS A 204 19.25 10.80 -2.23
N MET A 205 20.02 11.40 -1.34
CA MET A 205 19.64 11.53 0.06
C MET A 205 18.43 12.45 0.21
N LEU A 206 17.35 11.93 0.79
CA LEU A 206 16.14 12.69 1.07
C LEU A 206 16.24 13.36 2.44
N ASN A 207 16.16 14.68 2.49
CA ASN A 207 16.17 15.42 3.76
C ASN A 207 14.77 15.44 4.36
N LEU A 208 14.61 14.73 5.48
CA LEU A 208 13.34 14.61 6.19
C LEU A 208 13.17 15.77 7.17
N SER A 209 12.11 16.54 6.99
CA SER A 209 11.75 17.67 7.85
C SER A 209 11.25 17.20 9.22
N VAL A 210 11.95 17.60 10.29
CA VAL A 210 11.58 17.32 11.69
C VAL A 210 10.21 17.90 12.02
N ASP A 211 9.92 19.11 11.54
CA ASP A 211 8.65 19.79 11.77
C ASP A 211 7.46 19.03 11.18
N THR A 212 7.69 18.31 10.09
CA THR A 212 6.66 17.52 9.44
C THR A 212 6.29 16.31 10.31
N PHE A 213 7.27 15.59 10.88
CA PHE A 213 7.02 14.48 11.80
C PHE A 213 6.35 14.92 13.10
N LEU A 214 6.66 16.13 13.58
CA LEU A 214 6.00 16.70 14.76
C LEU A 214 4.48 16.82 14.60
N LYS A 215 3.96 16.98 13.38
CA LYS A 215 2.52 17.10 13.10
C LYS A 215 1.79 15.75 13.01
N MET A 216 2.50 14.66 12.74
CA MET A 216 1.92 13.32 12.54
C MET A 216 1.67 12.59 13.88
N LYS A 217 0.81 13.16 14.72
CA LYS A 217 0.57 12.67 16.09
C LYS A 217 -0.12 11.31 16.20
N LYS A 218 -0.77 10.83 15.14
CA LYS A 218 -1.45 9.53 15.09
C LYS A 218 -0.70 8.50 14.24
N LEU A 219 0.55 8.77 13.88
CA LEU A 219 1.32 7.86 13.03
C LEU A 219 1.54 6.54 13.77
N ARG A 220 1.02 5.46 13.18
CA ARG A 220 1.11 4.09 13.69
C ARG A 220 1.99 3.18 12.83
N LEU A 221 2.15 3.48 11.53
CA LEU A 221 3.02 2.70 10.62
C LEU A 221 3.97 3.64 9.88
N LEU A 222 5.28 3.45 10.05
CA LEU A 222 6.31 4.20 9.35
C LEU A 222 7.25 3.23 8.64
N LYS A 223 7.34 3.35 7.31
CA LYS A 223 8.40 2.74 6.50
C LYS A 223 9.23 3.83 5.84
N VAL A 224 10.54 3.81 5.97
CA VAL A 224 11.49 4.67 5.23
C VAL A 224 12.46 3.76 4.51
N LEU A 225 12.28 3.63 3.19
CA LEU A 225 12.91 2.63 2.35
C LEU A 225 14.00 3.21 1.44
N CYS A 226 14.36 4.48 1.64
CA CYS A 226 15.37 5.18 0.87
C CYS A 226 16.43 5.83 1.78
N LEU A 227 17.56 6.21 1.18
CA LEU A 227 18.56 7.02 1.87
C LEU A 227 17.93 8.34 2.32
N SER A 228 18.01 8.59 3.63
CA SER A 228 17.43 9.78 4.23
C SER A 228 18.38 10.38 5.25
N ASN A 229 18.38 11.71 5.33
CA ASN A 229 18.95 12.43 6.45
C ASN A 229 17.83 13.06 7.28
N CYS A 230 18.05 13.19 8.57
CA CYS A 230 17.15 13.90 9.47
C CYS A 230 17.97 14.51 10.60
N ASP A 231 18.34 15.77 10.45
CA ASP A 231 19.10 16.47 11.46
C ASP A 231 18.20 16.70 12.68
N ASP A 232 18.58 16.13 13.82
CA ASP A 232 17.92 16.37 15.12
C ASP A 232 16.42 15.95 15.16
N LEU A 233 16.11 14.72 14.72
CA LEU A 233 14.76 14.13 14.90
C LEU A 233 14.40 14.07 16.39
N LYS A 234 13.60 15.03 16.85
CA LYS A 234 13.18 15.14 18.26
C LYS A 234 11.96 14.32 18.62
N TYR A 235 11.18 13.90 17.64
CA TYR A 235 9.87 13.31 17.86
C TYR A 235 9.56 12.20 16.87
N LEU A 236 9.03 11.11 17.40
CA LEU A 236 8.26 10.12 16.69
C LEU A 236 6.96 9.89 17.46
N SER A 237 5.91 9.49 16.74
CA SER A 237 4.60 9.22 17.33
C SER A 237 4.67 8.03 18.29
N ASN A 238 4.17 8.19 19.51
CA ASN A 238 4.05 7.10 20.49
C ASN A 238 2.94 6.09 20.10
N GLU A 239 2.18 6.38 19.05
CA GLU A 239 1.22 5.45 18.45
C GLU A 239 1.88 4.44 17.49
N LEU A 240 3.18 4.55 17.22
CA LEU A 240 3.87 3.63 16.33
C LEU A 240 3.75 2.17 16.78
N ARG A 241 3.21 1.34 15.91
CA ARG A 241 3.20 -0.13 15.98
C ARG A 241 4.30 -0.75 15.12
N LEU A 242 4.65 -0.08 14.02
CA LEU A 242 5.74 -0.48 13.13
C LEU A 242 6.65 0.71 12.82
N LEU A 243 7.94 0.55 13.09
CA LEU A 243 9.01 1.42 12.64
C LEU A 243 9.99 0.63 11.79
N ASP A 244 9.96 0.84 10.47
CA ASP A 244 10.91 0.28 9.51
C ASP A 244 11.68 1.44 8.85
N TRP A 245 12.96 1.56 9.13
CA TRP A 245 13.77 2.69 8.65
C TRP A 245 15.15 2.21 8.22
N THR A 246 15.30 2.08 6.90
CA THR A 246 16.55 1.68 6.26
C THR A 246 17.58 2.80 6.36
N ALA A 247 18.81 2.44 6.74
CA ALA A 247 19.91 3.39 6.92
C ALA A 247 19.55 4.54 7.86
N TYR A 248 18.86 4.25 8.97
CA TYR A 248 18.47 5.26 9.95
C TYR A 248 19.68 6.12 10.37
N PRO A 249 19.61 7.46 10.19
CA PRO A 249 20.80 8.31 10.21
C PRO A 249 21.33 8.62 11.61
N LEU A 250 20.50 8.46 12.65
CA LEU A 250 20.84 8.86 14.01
C LEU A 250 21.35 7.69 14.85
N ARG A 251 22.22 8.01 15.82
CA ARG A 251 22.80 7.03 16.74
C ARG A 251 21.83 6.50 17.80
N TYR A 252 20.71 7.19 18.00
CA TYR A 252 19.70 6.91 19.02
C TYR A 252 18.31 7.27 18.48
N LEU A 253 17.27 6.59 18.96
CA LEU A 253 15.89 7.03 18.73
C LEU A 253 15.63 8.35 19.49
N PRO A 254 14.62 9.13 19.07
CA PRO A 254 14.26 10.38 19.73
C PRO A 254 13.97 10.17 21.21
N SER A 255 14.49 11.05 22.07
CA SER A 255 14.28 10.93 23.52
C SER A 255 12.82 11.08 23.93
N SER A 256 11.99 11.78 23.14
CA SER A 256 10.56 11.90 23.43
C SER A 256 9.74 10.64 23.07
N PHE A 257 10.30 9.73 22.27
CA PHE A 257 9.59 8.54 21.80
C PHE A 257 9.44 7.52 22.94
N GLN A 258 8.20 7.11 23.19
CA GLN A 258 7.81 6.07 24.14
C GLN A 258 7.26 4.88 23.34
N PRO A 259 8.02 3.77 23.25
CA PRO A 259 7.71 2.66 22.37
C PRO A 259 6.75 1.65 23.02
N ASP A 260 5.91 2.07 23.97
CA ASP A 260 5.08 1.16 24.79
C ASP A 260 4.14 0.30 23.92
N ASN A 261 3.74 0.83 22.77
CA ASN A 261 2.88 0.14 21.81
C ASN A 261 3.64 -0.43 20.59
N LEU A 262 4.97 -0.33 20.55
CA LEU A 262 5.75 -0.71 19.38
C LEU A 262 5.82 -2.24 19.24
N VAL A 263 5.26 -2.78 18.16
CA VAL A 263 5.26 -4.22 17.86
C VAL A 263 6.51 -4.62 17.10
N ALA A 264 6.93 -3.82 16.13
CA ALA A 264 8.02 -4.14 15.23
C ALA A 264 8.96 -2.95 15.02
N LEU A 265 10.26 -3.19 15.25
CA LEU A 265 11.36 -2.27 15.01
C LEU A 265 12.34 -2.89 14.03
N LEU A 266 12.44 -2.32 12.83
CA LEU A 266 13.34 -2.75 11.77
C LEU A 266 14.24 -1.56 11.40
N LEU A 267 15.53 -1.65 11.72
CA LEU A 267 16.51 -0.59 11.44
C LEU A 267 17.70 -1.13 10.64
N PRO A 268 17.48 -1.70 9.45
CA PRO A 268 18.56 -2.31 8.68
C PRO A 268 19.58 -1.26 8.25
N TYR A 269 20.87 -1.61 8.33
CA TYR A 269 22.00 -0.73 7.97
C TYR A 269 22.03 0.61 8.73
N SER A 270 21.42 0.67 9.91
CA SER A 270 21.35 1.90 10.70
C SER A 270 22.67 2.25 11.40
N HIS A 271 22.82 3.53 11.75
CA HIS A 271 23.92 4.01 12.58
C HIS A 271 23.63 3.93 14.09
N ILE A 272 22.60 3.17 14.49
CA ILE A 272 22.16 3.10 15.88
C ILE A 272 23.23 2.42 16.73
N GLN A 273 23.63 3.06 17.82
CA GLN A 273 24.61 2.51 18.77
C GLN A 273 23.90 1.97 20.02
N GLN A 274 22.84 2.66 20.44
CA GLN A 274 21.94 2.26 21.51
C GLN A 274 20.54 2.78 21.19
N LEU A 275 19.49 2.06 21.59
CA LEU A 275 18.11 2.47 21.30
C LEU A 275 17.77 3.86 21.88
N TRP A 276 18.23 4.18 23.08
CA TRP A 276 18.02 5.48 23.73
C TRP A 276 19.28 6.01 24.38
N LYS A 277 19.37 7.34 24.55
CA LYS A 277 20.40 7.96 25.39
C LYS A 277 20.09 7.69 26.86
N GLY A 278 20.89 6.83 27.52
CA GLY A 278 20.77 6.48 28.94
C GLY A 278 20.00 5.16 29.22
N ASN A 279 20.01 4.72 30.49
CA ASN A 279 19.33 3.48 30.90
C ASN A 279 17.81 3.68 31.02
N ARG A 280 17.06 3.31 29.98
CA ARG A 280 15.61 3.11 30.08
C ARG A 280 15.31 1.67 30.41
N ARG A 281 14.50 1.44 31.45
CA ARG A 281 13.89 0.13 31.69
C ARG A 281 12.80 -0.06 30.65
N VAL A 282 13.06 -0.89 29.65
CA VAL A 282 11.99 -1.40 28.77
C VAL A 282 11.19 -2.38 29.62
N SER A 283 9.93 -2.08 29.91
CA SER A 283 8.99 -3.09 30.40
C SER A 283 8.97 -4.21 29.37
N LYS A 284 9.41 -5.41 29.78
CA LYS A 284 9.39 -6.59 28.90
C LYS A 284 7.97 -6.73 28.34
N PRO A 285 7.79 -6.84 27.02
CA PRO A 285 6.53 -7.32 26.50
C PRO A 285 6.38 -8.79 26.90
N ASP A 286 5.14 -9.24 27.09
CA ASP A 286 4.79 -10.64 27.36
C ASP A 286 5.48 -11.57 26.35
N GLN A 287 5.78 -12.79 26.77
CA GLN A 287 6.75 -13.73 26.18
C GLN A 287 6.55 -14.09 24.68
N ASP A 288 5.52 -13.58 24.01
CA ASP A 288 5.25 -13.75 22.58
C ASP A 288 5.75 -12.60 21.68
N THR A 289 6.14 -11.45 22.24
CA THR A 289 6.73 -10.36 21.45
C THR A 289 8.25 -10.52 21.36
N ARG A 290 8.71 -11.46 20.54
CA ARG A 290 10.11 -11.46 20.09
C ARG A 290 10.34 -10.19 19.28
N LEU A 291 10.92 -9.16 19.90
CA LEU A 291 11.68 -8.13 19.21
C LEU A 291 12.69 -8.86 18.32
N HIS A 292 12.43 -8.94 17.02
CA HIS A 292 13.41 -9.41 16.06
C HIS A 292 14.48 -8.33 15.92
N ASN A 293 15.43 -8.34 16.86
CA ASN A 293 16.70 -7.65 16.72
C ASN A 293 17.49 -8.33 15.60
N SER A 294 17.17 -8.01 14.34
CA SER A 294 18.14 -8.18 13.26
C SER A 294 19.07 -6.98 13.27
N ILE A 295 19.94 -6.91 14.28
CA ILE A 295 21.20 -6.17 14.14
C ILE A 295 22.06 -7.07 13.24
N LYS A 296 21.82 -7.00 11.92
CA LYS A 296 22.78 -7.50 10.95
C LYS A 296 23.69 -6.33 10.61
N SER A 297 24.90 -6.40 11.16
CA SER A 297 26.10 -5.69 10.69
C SER A 297 26.31 -5.89 9.20
#